data_AF-A0A958Y717-F1
#
_entry.id   AF-A0A958Y717-F1
#
_cell.length_a   1.000
_cell.length_b   1.000
_cell.length_c   1.000
_cell.angle_alpha   90.00
_cell.angle_beta   90.00
_cell.angle_gamma   90.00
#
_symmetry.space_group_name_H-M   'P 1'
#
loop_
_entity.id
_entity.type
_entity.pdbx_description
1 polymer ?
#
loop_
_entity_poly.entity_id
_entity_poly.type
_entity_poly.pdbx_seq_one_letter_code
_entity_poly.pdbx_strand_id
1 'polypeptide(L)' 'MIALNIFLVVGPWQYIIIGLAILLLFGGKKIPELMKGLGKGIKEFKDASKEDDTEEKKN' A
#
# COMPACT_ATOMS: atom_id res chain seq x y z
N MET A 1 -16.35 18.76 4.73
CA MET A 1 -15.60 20.04 4.71
C MET A 1 -14.51 20.13 5.78
N ILE A 2 -14.76 19.78 7.05
CA ILE A 2 -13.72 19.82 8.11
C ILE A 2 -12.52 18.89 7.85
N ALA A 3 -12.75 17.63 7.42
CA ALA A 3 -11.66 16.69 7.14
C ALA A 3 -10.74 17.13 5.98
N LEU A 4 -11.30 17.80 4.97
CA LEU A 4 -10.54 18.34 3.84
C LEU A 4 -9.64 19.51 4.29
N ASN A 5 -10.14 20.34 5.21
CA ASN A 5 -9.38 21.44 5.79
C ASN A 5 -8.25 20.94 6.70
N ILE A 6 -8.43 19.83 7.42
CA ILE A 6 -7.32 19.22 8.19
C ILE A 6 -6.21 18.79 7.24
N PHE A 7 -6.55 18.17 6.10
CA PHE A 7 -5.54 17.77 5.12
C PHE A 7 -4.78 18.97 4.50
N LEU A 8 -5.42 20.13 4.36
CA LEU A 8 -4.82 21.36 3.83
C LEU A 8 -4.09 22.22 4.89
N VAL A 9 -4.55 22.20 6.15
CA VAL A 9 -3.92 22.89 7.29
C VAL A 9 -2.72 22.12 7.82
N VAL A 10 -2.75 20.79 7.73
CA VAL A 10 -1.60 19.92 7.94
C VAL A 10 -0.71 20.06 6.71
N GLY A 11 0.19 21.04 6.75
CA GLY A 11 1.10 21.32 5.65
C GLY A 11 2.01 20.14 5.30
N PRO A 12 2.76 20.23 4.18
CA PRO A 12 3.68 19.20 3.73
C PRO A 12 4.68 18.76 4.82
N TRP A 13 5.01 19.68 5.72
CA TRP A 13 5.97 19.47 6.80
C TRP A 13 5.53 18.42 7.82
N GLN A 14 4.25 18.40 8.18
CA GLN A 14 3.71 17.42 9.13
C GLN A 14 3.71 16.01 8.54
N TYR A 15 3.41 15.85 7.25
CA TYR A 15 3.51 14.56 6.57
C TYR A 15 4.94 14.04 6.53
N ILE A 16 5.93 14.92 6.34
CA ILE A 16 7.35 14.56 6.40
C ILE A 16 7.71 14.06 7.80
N ILE A 17 7.30 14.77 8.85
CA ILE A 17 7.57 14.37 10.24
C ILE A 17 6.94 13.00 10.55
N ILE A 18 5.69 12.78 10.15
CA ILE A 18 4.99 11.50 10.33
C ILE A 18 5.70 10.38 9.55
N GLY A 19 6.07 10.65 8.30
CA GLY A 19 6.86 9.72 7.48
C GLY A 19 8.18 9.36 8.13
N LEU A 20 8.89 10.34 8.70
CA LEU A 20 10.14 10.13 9.43
C LEU A 20 9.93 9.31 10.71
N ALA A 21 8.87 9.57 11.47
CA ALA A 21 8.54 8.80 12.67
C ALA A 21 8.26 7.34 12.33
N ILE A 22 7.46 7.07 11.29
CA ILE A 22 7.22 5.71 10.79
C ILE A 22 8.54 5.08 10.31
N LEU A 23 9.39 5.84 9.62
CA LEU A 23 10.69 5.38 9.14
C LEU A 23 11.64 5.01 10.29
N LEU A 24 11.60 5.73 11.41
CA LEU A 24 12.40 5.42 12.60
C LEU A 24 11.86 4.19 13.35
N LEU A 25 10.54 4.04 13.45
CA LEU A 25 9.92 2.89 14.12
C LEU A 25 10.09 1.58 13.35
N PHE A 26 9.91 1.61 12.03
CA PHE A 26 9.98 0.43 11.18
C PHE A 26 11.35 0.25 10.51
N GLY A 27 12.13 1.32 10.39
CA GLY A 27 13.37 1.33 9.62
C GLY A 27 13.13 1.51 8.12
N GLY A 28 13.99 2.26 7.45
CA GLY A 28 13.85 2.55 6.01
C GLY A 28 13.95 1.35 5.06
N LYS A 29 14.42 0.19 5.56
CA LYS A 29 14.51 -1.05 4.78
C LYS A 29 13.26 -1.92 4.90
N LYS A 30 12.49 -1.84 5.99
CA LYS A 30 11.32 -2.72 6.20
C LYS A 30 10.11 -2.31 5.36
N ILE A 31 9.88 -1.01 5.15
CA ILE A 31 8.76 -0.53 4.33
C ILE A 31 8.85 -1.07 2.88
N PRO A 32 10.01 -0.97 2.19
CA PRO A 32 10.18 -1.57 0.87
C PRO A 32 10.08 -3.09 0.86
N GLU A 33 10.56 -3.77 1.91
CA GLU A 33 10.53 -5.23 2.03
C GLU A 33 9.09 -5.75 2.19
N LEU A 34 8.29 -5.09 3.03
CA LEU A 34 6.86 -5.36 3.18
C LEU A 34 6.08 -5.06 1.90
N MET A 35 6.38 -3.95 1.20
CA MET A 35 5.77 -3.63 -0.09
C MET A 35 6.09 -4.67 -1.16
N LYS A 36 7.34 -5.16 -1.21
CA LYS A 36 7.73 -6.24 -2.12
C LYS A 36 7.02 -7.55 -1.79
N GLY A 37 6.89 -7.90 -0.52
CA GLY A 37 6.14 -9.08 -0.06
C GLY A 37 4.65 -9.01 -0.40
N LEU A 38 4.00 -7.90 -0.06
CA LEU A 38 2.59 -7.64 -0.39
C LEU A 38 2.36 -7.60 -1.90
N GLY A 39 3.24 -6.96 -2.66
CA GLY A 39 3.14 -6.88 -4.12
C GLY A 39 3.22 -8.25 -4.79
N LYS A 40 4.07 -9.15 -4.30
CA LYS A 40 4.11 -10.54 -4.77
C LYS A 40 2.83 -11.30 -4.42
N GLY A 41 2.36 -11.20 -3.17
CA GLY A 41 1.11 -11.85 -2.75
C GLY A 41 -0.12 -11.39 -3.54
N ILE A 42 -0.24 -10.08 -3.80
CA ILE A 42 -1.33 -9.53 -4.63
C ILE A 42 -1.22 -10.02 -6.07
N LYS A 43 0.00 -10.14 -6.61
CA LYS A 43 0.23 -10.65 -7.97
C LYS A 43 -0.16 -12.12 -8.07
N GLU A 44 0.32 -12.96 -7.16
CA GLU A 44 -0.02 -14.39 -7.11
C GLU A 44 -1.53 -14.60 -6.93
N PHE A 45 -2.18 -13.83 -6.06
CA PHE A 45 -3.63 -13.87 -5.88
C PHE A 45 -4.39 -13.50 -7.16
N LYS A 46 -3.93 -12.46 -7.86
CA LYS A 46 -4.53 -12.02 -9.13
C LYS A 46 -4.32 -13.03 -10.27
N ASP A 47 -3.16 -13.67 -10.32
CA ASP A 47 -2.84 -14.66 -11.34
C ASP A 47 -3.68 -15.93 -11.12
N ALA A 48 -3.82 -16.40 -9.88
CA ALA A 48 -4.69 -17.54 -9.52
C ALA A 48 -6.17 -17.28 -9.83
N SER A 49 -6.73 -16.13 -9.42
CA SER A 49 -8.13 -15.81 -9.74
C SER A 49 -8.41 -15.69 -11.24
N LYS A 50 -7.41 -15.36 -12.06
CA LYS A 50 -7.58 -15.28 -13.52
C LYS A 50 -7.61 -16.64 -14.20
N GLU A 51 -6.88 -17.62 -13.68
CA GLU A 51 -6.96 -19.00 -14.17
C GLU A 51 -8.35 -19.56 -13.87
N ASP A 52 -8.86 -19.36 -12.65
CA ASP A 52 -10.22 -19.77 -12.25
C ASP A 52 -11.32 -19.14 -13.14
N ASP A 53 -11.22 -17.82 -13.42
CA ASP A 53 -12.17 -17.10 -14.31
C ASP A 53 -12.13 -17.60 -15.77
N THR A 54 -11.02 -18.19 -16.21
CA THR A 54 -10.84 -18.65 -17.59
C THR A 54 -11.35 -20.09 -17.77
N GLU A 55 -11.34 -20.91 -16.72
CA GLU A 55 -11.88 -22.28 -16.76
C GLU A 55 -13.42 -22.32 -16.67
N GLU A 56 -14.06 -21.37 -15.97
CA GLU A 56 -15.53 -21.29 -15.92
C GLU A 56 -16.18 -20.90 -17.26
N LYS A 57 -15.46 -20.23 -18.17
CA LYS A 57 -16.02 -19.77 -19.47
C LYS A 57 -15.93 -20.78 -20.61
N LYS A 58 -15.42 -22.00 -20.36
CA LYS A 58 -15.22 -23.02 -21.41
C LYS A 58 -16.12 -24.26 -21.27
N ASN A 59 -17.11 -24.26 -20.36
CA ASN A 59 -18.14 -25.30 -20.25
C ASN A 59 -19.52 -24.78 -20.61
#